data_AF-A0A242ML75-F1
#
_entry.id   AF-A0A242ML75-F1
#
_cell.length_a   1.000
_cell.length_b   1.000
_cell.length_c   1.000
_cell.angle_alpha   90.00
_cell.angle_beta   90.00
_cell.angle_gamma   90.00
#
_symmetry.space_group_name_H-M   'P 1'
#
loop_
_entity.id
_entity.type
_entity.pdbx_description
1 polymer ?
#
loop_
_entity_poly.entity_id
_entity_poly.type
_entity_poly.pdbx_seq_one_letter_code
_entity_poly.pdbx_strand_id
1 'polypeptide(L)'
;MNRFATVHNEDAEIAYDVEGQGPLLLLIVGGNGDSSRFIRLSAQLADRYTVVRYDRRANSRSTGDKHAEMNMAQQGRDAAAVIHAMGGEPAFVFGNSAGANIALKLTEDHPQLVRGLVDHEPPVSDILPDGVIWRKFFDSVYDTYRTQGGAPAMRLFASSFVGLPSAAIAPPDQDSGDFERFLAHEFDVINRFIPDLDALRRGGVPMVTAVGRASGDAFYAQTARQLARELPCPCIEMIGHHVSYASDPVIFANELHEILSALPASRV
;
A
#
# COMPACT_ATOMS: atom_id res chain seq x y z
N MET A 1 16.10 -17.31 -6.66
CA MET A 1 15.99 -17.88 -5.29
C MET A 1 15.35 -16.82 -4.42
N ASN A 2 14.26 -17.14 -3.71
CA ASN A 2 13.70 -16.24 -2.71
C ASN A 2 14.67 -16.14 -1.52
N ARG A 3 15.00 -14.93 -1.08
CA ARG A 3 15.89 -14.68 0.06
C ARG A 3 15.15 -13.85 1.11
N PHE A 4 15.03 -14.41 2.31
CA PHE A 4 14.60 -13.69 3.50
C PHE A 4 15.78 -12.92 4.12
N ALA A 5 15.52 -11.72 4.63
CA ALA A 5 16.45 -10.91 5.41
C ALA A 5 15.70 -9.93 6.34
N THR A 6 16.43 -9.30 7.25
CA THR A 6 15.95 -8.16 8.04
C THR A 6 16.83 -6.93 7.84
N VAL A 7 16.27 -5.76 8.05
CA VAL A 7 17.01 -4.50 8.18
C VAL A 7 16.63 -3.82 9.49
N HIS A 8 17.63 -3.40 10.25
CA HIS A 8 17.44 -2.62 11.45
C HIS A 8 17.08 -1.17 11.09
N ASN A 9 15.99 -0.66 11.65
CA ASN A 9 15.62 0.75 11.56
C ASN A 9 15.09 1.26 12.91
N GLU A 10 15.88 2.13 13.54
CA GLU A 10 15.62 2.68 14.87
C GLU A 10 15.50 1.58 15.95
N ASP A 11 14.31 1.29 16.43
CA ASP A 11 14.03 0.29 17.47
C ASP A 11 13.37 -0.99 16.92
N ALA A 12 13.32 -1.15 15.59
CA ALA A 12 12.70 -2.31 14.95
C ALA A 12 13.61 -3.01 13.93
N GLU A 13 13.34 -4.30 13.74
CA GLU A 13 13.82 -5.13 12.65
C GLU A 13 12.70 -5.29 11.63
N ILE A 14 12.94 -4.81 10.41
CA ILE A 14 11.98 -4.89 9.31
C ILE A 14 12.33 -6.11 8.47
N ALA A 15 11.44 -7.11 8.49
CA ALA A 15 11.57 -8.36 7.76
C ALA A 15 11.12 -8.19 6.31
N TYR A 16 11.94 -8.67 5.37
CA TYR A 16 11.64 -8.62 3.94
C TYR A 16 12.09 -9.86 3.18
N ASP A 17 11.41 -10.13 2.08
CA ASP A 17 11.74 -11.16 1.10
C ASP A 17 12.17 -10.50 -0.20
N VAL A 18 13.18 -11.09 -0.85
CA VAL A 18 13.72 -10.66 -2.14
C VAL A 18 13.61 -11.80 -3.14
N GLU A 19 13.07 -11.52 -4.31
CA GLU A 19 13.03 -12.46 -5.43
C GLU A 19 13.37 -11.79 -6.76
N GLY A 20 14.00 -12.53 -7.67
CA GLY A 20 14.27 -12.07 -9.02
C GLY A 20 15.54 -11.28 -9.21
N GLN A 21 15.67 -10.65 -10.37
CA GLN A 21 16.80 -9.84 -10.81
C GLN A 21 16.32 -8.71 -11.73
N GLY A 22 17.03 -7.59 -11.75
CA GLY A 22 16.67 -6.41 -12.55
C GLY A 22 16.45 -5.17 -11.67
N PRO A 23 15.77 -4.13 -12.19
CA PRO A 23 15.44 -2.94 -11.41
C PRO A 23 14.71 -3.29 -10.12
N LEU A 24 14.99 -2.55 -9.05
CA LEU A 24 14.36 -2.74 -7.74
C LEU A 24 12.87 -2.37 -7.83
N LEU A 25 12.00 -3.26 -7.38
CA LEU A 25 10.57 -3.05 -7.23
C LEU A 25 10.15 -3.35 -5.79
N LEU A 26 9.80 -2.31 -5.03
CA LEU A 26 9.26 -2.42 -3.69
C LEU A 26 7.74 -2.56 -3.73
N LEU A 27 7.21 -3.60 -3.08
CA LEU A 27 5.78 -3.83 -2.92
C LEU A 27 5.36 -3.52 -1.48
N ILE A 28 4.43 -2.57 -1.32
CA ILE A 28 3.91 -2.15 -0.01
C ILE A 28 2.47 -2.62 0.15
N VAL A 29 2.26 -3.50 1.12
CA VAL A 29 0.95 -4.11 1.37
C VAL A 29 0.03 -3.19 2.16
N GLY A 30 -1.27 -3.37 1.97
CA GLY A 30 -2.33 -2.63 2.65
C GLY A 30 -2.46 -2.90 4.16
N GLY A 31 -3.69 -2.71 4.66
CA GLY A 31 -4.04 -3.02 6.05
C GLY A 31 -3.70 -4.47 6.41
N ASN A 32 -3.43 -4.74 7.69
CA ASN A 32 -2.82 -5.97 8.26
C ASN A 32 -1.32 -6.18 8.05
N GLY A 33 -0.69 -5.52 7.06
CA GLY A 33 0.77 -5.46 6.98
C GLY A 33 1.50 -6.76 6.60
N ASP A 34 0.76 -7.81 6.20
CA ASP A 34 1.30 -9.11 5.80
C ASP A 34 1.72 -9.13 4.33
N SER A 35 3.03 -9.15 4.07
CA SER A 35 3.57 -9.14 2.71
C SER A 35 3.36 -10.44 1.94
N SER A 36 2.93 -11.53 2.59
CA SER A 36 2.67 -12.82 1.94
C SER A 36 1.63 -12.72 0.82
N ARG A 37 0.75 -11.70 0.90
CA ARG A 37 -0.26 -11.38 -0.12
C ARG A 37 0.33 -11.08 -1.49
N PHE A 38 1.60 -10.71 -1.56
CA PHE A 38 2.31 -10.49 -2.81
C PHE A 38 3.10 -11.69 -3.34
N ILE A 39 3.17 -12.83 -2.64
CA ILE A 39 3.98 -13.98 -3.08
C ILE A 39 3.69 -14.36 -4.54
N ARG A 40 2.40 -14.47 -4.90
CA ARG A 40 2.02 -14.84 -6.27
C ARG A 40 2.37 -13.76 -7.28
N LEU A 41 2.24 -12.47 -6.92
CA LEU A 41 2.60 -11.35 -7.78
C LEU A 41 4.12 -11.29 -8.00
N SER A 42 4.90 -11.40 -6.93
CA SER A 42 6.37 -11.40 -6.97
C SER A 42 6.91 -12.47 -7.91
N ALA A 43 6.37 -13.68 -7.84
CA ALA A 43 6.76 -14.78 -8.73
C ALA A 43 6.53 -14.47 -10.22
N GLN A 44 5.52 -13.64 -10.57
CA GLN A 44 5.24 -13.24 -11.97
C GLN A 44 6.12 -12.08 -12.46
N LEU A 45 6.81 -11.39 -11.56
CA LEU A 45 7.63 -10.21 -11.85
C LEU A 45 9.13 -10.47 -11.66
N ALA A 46 9.50 -11.59 -11.04
CA ALA A 46 10.88 -11.94 -10.69
C ALA A 46 11.81 -12.16 -11.89
N ASP A 47 11.26 -12.36 -13.09
CA ASP A 47 12.02 -12.44 -14.35
C ASP A 47 12.43 -11.07 -14.90
N ARG A 48 11.79 -9.99 -14.40
CA ARG A 48 11.93 -8.61 -14.88
C ARG A 48 12.47 -7.65 -13.83
N TYR A 49 12.26 -7.95 -12.54
CA TYR A 49 12.58 -7.08 -11.43
C TYR A 49 13.27 -7.83 -10.30
N THR A 50 14.06 -7.10 -9.51
CA THR A 50 14.39 -7.49 -8.14
C THR A 50 13.21 -7.06 -7.27
N VAL A 51 12.27 -7.97 -7.00
CA VAL A 51 11.05 -7.70 -6.26
C VAL A 51 11.31 -7.84 -4.77
N VAL A 52 10.97 -6.80 -4.01
CA VAL A 52 11.10 -6.77 -2.56
C VAL A 52 9.73 -6.54 -1.94
N ARG A 53 9.34 -7.43 -1.03
CA ARG A 53 8.12 -7.31 -0.23
C ARG A 53 8.52 -7.41 1.24
N TYR A 54 7.96 -6.56 2.09
CA TYR A 54 8.33 -6.49 3.49
C TYR A 54 7.11 -6.45 4.39
N ASP A 55 7.24 -7.06 5.56
CA ASP A 55 6.21 -6.99 6.58
C ASP A 55 6.34 -5.64 7.29
N ARG A 56 5.24 -4.90 7.39
CA ARG A 56 5.29 -3.56 7.99
C ARG A 56 5.70 -3.63 9.46
N ARG A 57 6.28 -2.54 9.99
CA ARG A 57 6.67 -2.45 11.41
C ARG A 57 5.51 -2.88 12.32
N ALA A 58 5.84 -3.74 13.29
CA ALA A 58 4.91 -4.36 14.24
C ALA A 58 3.83 -5.28 13.62
N ASN A 59 3.96 -5.68 12.35
CA ASN A 59 3.14 -6.69 11.70
C ASN A 59 3.96 -7.94 11.36
N SER A 60 3.31 -9.11 11.43
CA SER A 60 3.83 -10.39 10.96
C SER A 60 5.26 -10.68 11.49
N ARG A 61 6.29 -10.73 10.63
CA ARG A 61 7.68 -11.07 11.01
C ARG A 61 8.50 -9.88 11.48
N SER A 62 8.03 -8.65 11.27
CA SER A 62 8.75 -7.44 11.68
C SER A 62 8.51 -7.14 13.16
N THR A 63 9.54 -6.62 13.84
CA THR A 63 9.41 -6.20 15.23
C THR A 63 8.84 -4.78 15.34
N GLY A 64 8.61 -4.33 16.57
CA GLY A 64 8.04 -3.03 16.90
C GLY A 64 7.00 -3.14 18.01
N ASP A 65 6.62 -2.00 18.60
CA ASP A 65 5.56 -1.96 19.60
C ASP A 65 4.19 -2.22 18.95
N LYS A 66 3.62 -3.39 19.22
CA LYS A 66 2.30 -3.80 18.72
C LYS A 66 1.14 -3.00 19.31
N HIS A 67 1.37 -2.23 20.37
CA HIS A 67 0.38 -1.38 21.04
C HIS A 67 0.54 0.10 20.71
N ALA A 68 1.63 0.48 20.04
CA ALA A 68 1.80 1.85 19.57
C ALA A 68 0.90 2.13 18.37
N GLU A 69 0.29 3.32 18.39
CA GLU A 69 -0.39 3.89 17.23
C GLU A 69 0.56 3.97 16.03
N MET A 70 0.03 3.71 14.84
CA MET A 70 0.79 3.81 13.60
C MET A 70 1.29 5.24 13.41
N ASN A 71 2.55 5.36 12.98
CA ASN A 71 3.12 6.63 12.55
C ASN A 71 3.46 6.55 11.06
N MET A 72 2.77 7.35 10.23
CA MET A 72 2.96 7.34 8.77
C MET A 72 4.39 7.69 8.36
N ALA A 73 5.02 8.68 9.01
CA ALA A 73 6.39 9.05 8.71
C ALA A 73 7.37 7.92 9.09
N GLN A 74 7.11 7.20 10.19
CA GLN A 74 7.91 6.02 10.54
C GLN A 74 7.79 4.92 9.48
N GLN A 75 6.58 4.64 8.99
CA GLN A 75 6.35 3.63 7.96
C GLN A 75 7.04 4.00 6.64
N GLY A 76 7.08 5.30 6.29
CA GLY A 76 7.89 5.82 5.18
C GLY A 76 9.39 5.60 5.39
N ARG A 77 9.92 5.88 6.59
CA ARG A 77 11.33 5.60 6.94
C ARG A 77 11.67 4.10 6.90
N ASP A 78 10.75 3.24 7.34
CA ASP A 78 10.95 1.79 7.28
C ASP A 78 11.03 1.30 5.82
N ALA A 79 10.16 1.82 4.94
CA ALA A 79 10.23 1.53 3.51
C ALA A 79 11.55 2.03 2.89
N ALA A 80 12.01 3.23 3.26
CA ALA A 80 13.30 3.77 2.83
C ALA A 80 14.48 2.91 3.32
N ALA A 81 14.43 2.41 4.56
CA ALA A 81 15.45 1.51 5.11
C ALA A 81 15.54 0.20 4.33
N VAL A 82 14.39 -0.36 3.90
CA VAL A 82 14.37 -1.54 3.03
C VAL A 82 15.01 -1.25 1.67
N ILE A 83 14.73 -0.09 1.05
CA ILE A 83 15.39 0.31 -0.22
C ILE A 83 16.91 0.46 -0.04
N HIS A 84 17.35 1.07 1.07
CA HIS A 84 18.77 1.21 1.39
C HIS A 84 19.46 -0.14 1.58
N ALA A 85 18.81 -1.10 2.24
CA ALA A 85 19.34 -2.46 2.40
C ALA A 85 19.57 -3.18 1.07
N MET A 86 18.87 -2.76 0.00
CA MET A 86 19.01 -3.29 -1.35
C MET A 86 20.08 -2.56 -2.20
N GLY A 87 20.85 -1.67 -1.59
CA GLY A 87 21.92 -0.91 -2.25
C GLY A 87 21.60 0.58 -2.47
N GLY A 88 20.40 1.04 -2.10
CA GLY A 88 20.05 2.46 -2.11
C GLY A 88 19.76 3.07 -3.48
N GLU A 89 19.80 2.28 -4.55
CA GLU A 89 19.36 2.72 -5.88
C GLU A 89 17.85 2.99 -5.89
N PRO A 90 17.37 4.02 -6.61
CA PRO A 90 15.96 4.37 -6.63
C PRO A 90 15.08 3.21 -7.13
N ALA A 91 14.06 2.87 -6.34
CA ALA A 91 13.15 1.76 -6.58
C ALA A 91 11.90 2.19 -7.36
N PHE A 92 11.39 1.32 -8.21
CA PHE A 92 9.97 1.37 -8.52
C PHE A 92 9.18 0.98 -7.26
N VAL A 93 8.06 1.65 -7.00
CA VAL A 93 7.23 1.39 -5.82
C VAL A 93 5.80 1.12 -6.27
N PHE A 94 5.24 0.01 -5.80
CA PHE A 94 3.82 -0.28 -5.90
C PHE A 94 3.25 -0.36 -4.49
N GLY A 95 2.26 0.48 -4.21
CA GLY A 95 1.50 0.43 -2.96
C GLY A 95 0.03 0.15 -3.24
N ASN A 96 -0.59 -0.71 -2.44
CA ASN A 96 -2.04 -0.90 -2.47
C ASN A 96 -2.71 -0.50 -1.17
N SER A 97 -3.85 0.20 -1.24
CA SER A 97 -4.66 0.54 -0.08
C SER A 97 -3.81 1.32 0.95
N ALA A 98 -3.78 0.92 2.23
CA ALA A 98 -2.89 1.54 3.22
C ALA A 98 -1.40 1.58 2.81
N GLY A 99 -0.94 0.60 2.03
CA GLY A 99 0.42 0.58 1.49
C GLY A 99 0.64 1.65 0.43
N ALA A 100 -0.42 2.09 -0.24
CA ALA A 100 -0.43 3.21 -1.17
C ALA A 100 -0.27 4.55 -0.40
N ASN A 101 -0.95 4.72 0.75
CA ASN A 101 -0.69 5.86 1.66
C ASN A 101 0.79 5.91 2.11
N ILE A 102 1.37 4.75 2.46
CA ILE A 102 2.78 4.66 2.87
C ILE A 102 3.70 4.96 1.69
N ALA A 103 3.36 4.50 0.49
CA ALA A 103 4.12 4.79 -0.73
C ALA A 103 4.09 6.29 -1.07
N LEU A 104 2.95 6.96 -0.90
CA LEU A 104 2.85 8.42 -1.00
C LEU A 104 3.75 9.09 0.04
N LYS A 105 3.73 8.63 1.29
CA LYS A 105 4.56 9.21 2.36
C LYS A 105 6.06 8.99 2.15
N LEU A 106 6.46 7.80 1.68
CA LEU A 106 7.83 7.53 1.23
C LEU A 106 8.25 8.49 0.11
N THR A 107 7.36 8.70 -0.88
CA THR A 107 7.64 9.56 -2.04
C THR A 107 7.75 11.04 -1.64
N GLU A 108 6.94 11.47 -0.67
CA GLU A 108 6.97 12.80 -0.06
C GLU A 108 8.30 13.07 0.67
N ASP A 109 8.71 12.13 1.53
CA ASP A 109 9.85 12.32 2.44
C ASP A 109 11.20 11.96 1.81
N HIS A 110 11.20 11.03 0.85
CA HIS A 110 12.39 10.46 0.24
C HIS A 110 12.26 10.32 -1.31
N PRO A 111 11.92 11.41 -2.04
CA PRO A 111 11.71 11.34 -3.49
C PRO A 111 12.91 10.78 -4.26
N GLN A 112 14.13 10.99 -3.76
CA GLN A 112 15.36 10.45 -4.34
C GLN A 112 15.46 8.92 -4.31
N LEU A 113 14.70 8.23 -3.45
CA LEU A 113 14.68 6.77 -3.38
C LEU A 113 13.60 6.15 -4.28
N VAL A 114 12.75 6.97 -4.91
CA VAL A 114 11.63 6.50 -5.71
C VAL A 114 11.87 6.82 -7.18
N ARG A 115 12.17 5.80 -7.96
CA ARG A 115 12.29 5.86 -9.42
C ARG A 115 10.94 6.15 -10.08
N GLY A 116 9.89 5.56 -9.54
CA GLY A 116 8.53 5.82 -9.95
C GLY A 116 7.50 5.07 -9.12
N LEU A 117 6.30 5.64 -9.00
CA LEU A 117 5.24 5.18 -8.10
C LEU A 117 3.99 4.74 -8.88
N VAL A 118 3.48 3.56 -8.56
CA VAL A 118 2.12 3.11 -8.87
C VAL A 118 1.32 3.08 -7.57
N ASP A 119 0.44 4.08 -7.43
CA ASP A 119 -0.38 4.33 -6.25
C ASP A 119 -1.78 3.71 -6.45
N HIS A 120 -1.95 2.44 -6.04
CA HIS A 120 -3.13 1.64 -6.35
C HIS A 120 -4.21 1.74 -5.26
N GLU A 121 -5.25 2.51 -5.55
CA GLU A 121 -6.45 2.70 -4.72
C GLU A 121 -6.18 3.14 -3.27
N PRO A 122 -5.50 4.29 -3.07
CA PRO A 122 -5.18 4.82 -1.74
C PRO A 122 -6.42 5.39 -1.02
N PRO A 123 -6.73 4.98 0.22
CA PRO A 123 -7.79 5.57 1.04
C PRO A 123 -7.43 6.98 1.57
N VAL A 124 -7.43 8.00 0.71
CA VAL A 124 -7.20 9.42 1.07
C VAL A 124 -8.53 10.19 1.08
N SER A 125 -9.47 9.75 1.90
CA SER A 125 -10.87 10.17 1.79
C SER A 125 -11.09 11.68 1.94
N ASP A 126 -10.23 12.35 2.70
CA ASP A 126 -10.31 13.79 2.96
C ASP A 126 -9.96 14.67 1.76
N ILE A 127 -9.42 14.09 0.67
CA ILE A 127 -9.21 14.80 -0.60
C ILE A 127 -10.51 14.95 -1.40
N LEU A 128 -11.54 14.17 -1.06
CA LEU A 128 -12.82 14.20 -1.76
C LEU A 128 -13.68 15.38 -1.25
N PRO A 129 -14.45 16.04 -2.14
CA PRO A 129 -15.41 17.09 -1.73
C PRO A 129 -16.41 16.62 -0.67
N ASP A 130 -16.80 15.34 -0.70
CA ASP A 130 -17.71 14.69 0.23
C ASP A 130 -16.99 13.75 1.22
N GLY A 131 -15.68 13.92 1.40
CA GLY A 131 -14.85 13.08 2.29
C GLY A 131 -15.35 12.96 3.72
N VAL A 132 -16.11 13.94 4.21
CA VAL A 132 -16.75 13.90 5.53
C VAL A 132 -17.72 12.72 5.69
N ILE A 133 -18.35 12.25 4.61
CA ILE A 133 -19.23 11.07 4.63
C ILE A 133 -18.39 9.82 4.95
N TRP A 134 -17.26 9.66 4.27
CA TRP A 134 -16.33 8.56 4.49
C TRP A 134 -15.69 8.62 5.87
N ARG A 135 -15.33 9.81 6.35
CA ARG A 135 -14.83 9.99 7.72
C ARG A 135 -15.83 9.46 8.75
N LYS A 136 -17.10 9.84 8.66
CA LYS A 136 -18.16 9.34 9.55
C LYS A 136 -18.38 7.83 9.44
N PHE A 137 -18.23 7.28 8.24
CA PHE A 137 -18.28 5.83 8.04
C PHE A 137 -17.13 5.13 8.76
N PHE A 138 -15.88 5.62 8.64
CA PHE A 138 -14.74 5.05 9.35
C PHE A 138 -14.82 5.24 10.87
N ASP A 139 -15.34 6.39 11.33
CA ASP A 139 -15.67 6.59 12.75
C ASP A 139 -16.64 5.50 13.23
N SER A 140 -17.67 5.18 12.43
CA SER A 140 -18.64 4.13 12.76
C SER A 140 -18.02 2.72 12.76
N VAL A 141 -17.05 2.44 11.88
CA VAL A 141 -16.27 1.19 11.91
C VAL A 141 -15.45 1.09 13.19
N TYR A 142 -14.74 2.16 13.56
CA TYR A 142 -13.91 2.18 14.76
C TYR A 142 -14.75 2.11 16.05
N ASP A 143 -15.88 2.81 16.11
CA ASP A 143 -16.83 2.70 17.22
C ASP A 143 -17.40 1.28 17.34
N THR A 144 -17.70 0.64 16.21
CA THR A 144 -18.14 -0.76 16.19
C THR A 144 -17.04 -1.68 16.72
N TYR A 145 -15.79 -1.45 16.37
CA TYR A 145 -14.65 -2.20 16.91
C TYR A 145 -14.58 -2.07 18.45
N ARG A 146 -14.63 -0.83 18.95
CA ARG A 146 -14.55 -0.54 20.39
C ARG A 146 -15.70 -1.11 21.22
N THR A 147 -16.89 -1.20 20.63
CA THR A 147 -18.12 -1.57 21.37
C THR A 147 -18.56 -3.01 21.13
N GLN A 148 -18.22 -3.60 19.97
CA GLN A 148 -18.72 -4.91 19.53
C GLN A 148 -17.59 -5.87 19.09
N GLY A 149 -16.35 -5.41 19.04
CA GLY A 149 -15.17 -6.21 18.67
C GLY A 149 -14.86 -6.24 17.17
N GLY A 150 -13.75 -6.91 16.83
CA GLY A 150 -13.19 -6.88 15.47
C GLY A 150 -14.08 -7.48 14.37
N ALA A 151 -14.76 -8.60 14.64
CA ALA A 151 -15.56 -9.26 13.61
C ALA A 151 -16.77 -8.42 13.13
N PRO A 152 -17.59 -7.79 13.99
CA PRO A 152 -18.61 -6.83 13.57
C PRO A 152 -18.05 -5.62 12.82
N ALA A 153 -16.95 -5.02 13.32
CA ALA A 153 -16.32 -3.87 12.68
C ALA A 153 -15.88 -4.20 11.26
N MET A 154 -15.36 -5.41 11.05
CA MET A 154 -14.86 -5.83 9.75
C MET A 154 -15.93 -6.23 8.78
N ARG A 155 -17.08 -6.73 9.25
CA ARG A 155 -18.27 -6.84 8.39
C ARG A 155 -18.74 -5.47 7.92
N LEU A 156 -18.74 -4.48 8.81
CA LEU A 156 -19.09 -3.10 8.44
C LEU A 156 -18.06 -2.54 7.46
N PHE A 157 -16.77 -2.64 7.73
CA PHE A 157 -15.73 -2.18 6.82
C PHE A 157 -15.80 -2.88 5.45
N ALA A 158 -16.02 -4.20 5.43
CA ALA A 158 -16.13 -4.97 4.19
C ALA A 158 -17.30 -4.51 3.32
N SER A 159 -18.34 -3.89 3.89
CA SER A 159 -19.45 -3.31 3.12
C SER A 159 -19.05 -2.12 2.26
N SER A 160 -17.86 -1.55 2.47
CA SER A 160 -17.32 -0.46 1.64
C SER A 160 -16.66 -0.94 0.34
N PHE A 161 -16.31 -2.22 0.22
CA PHE A 161 -15.68 -2.74 -0.99
C PHE A 161 -16.70 -2.89 -2.12
N VAL A 162 -16.32 -2.45 -3.31
CA VAL A 162 -17.11 -2.57 -4.54
C VAL A 162 -16.43 -3.56 -5.48
N GLY A 163 -17.22 -4.45 -6.07
CA GLY A 163 -16.74 -5.40 -7.09
C GLY A 163 -15.79 -6.48 -6.57
N LEU A 164 -15.58 -6.57 -5.25
CA LEU A 164 -14.71 -7.56 -4.60
C LEU A 164 -15.48 -8.87 -4.34
N PRO A 165 -15.13 -9.99 -5.00
CA PRO A 165 -15.75 -11.27 -4.73
C PRO A 165 -15.42 -11.74 -3.31
N SER A 166 -16.39 -12.38 -2.63
CA SER A 166 -16.17 -12.92 -1.29
C SER A 166 -15.00 -13.89 -1.21
N ALA A 167 -14.72 -14.64 -2.28
CA ALA A 167 -13.58 -15.55 -2.38
C ALA A 167 -12.21 -14.85 -2.48
N ALA A 168 -12.16 -13.57 -2.87
CA ALA A 168 -10.94 -12.79 -2.95
C ALA A 168 -10.54 -12.20 -1.57
N ILE A 169 -11.48 -12.14 -0.64
CA ILE A 169 -11.22 -11.79 0.77
C ILE A 169 -10.65 -13.05 1.44
N ALA A 170 -9.36 -13.31 1.25
CA ALA A 170 -8.71 -14.37 2.01
C ALA A 170 -8.82 -14.01 3.50
N PRO A 171 -9.31 -14.94 4.35
CA PRO A 171 -9.50 -14.66 5.77
C PRO A 171 -8.19 -14.13 6.37
N PRO A 172 -8.26 -13.16 7.28
CA PRO A 172 -7.08 -12.72 8.00
C PRO A 172 -6.50 -13.93 8.74
N ASP A 173 -5.17 -14.02 8.76
CA ASP A 173 -4.50 -14.93 9.68
C ASP A 173 -4.93 -14.54 11.10
N GLN A 174 -5.74 -15.40 11.73
CA GLN A 174 -6.28 -15.13 13.05
C GLN A 174 -5.18 -15.24 14.12
N ASP A 175 -4.09 -15.95 13.81
CA ASP A 175 -3.05 -16.28 14.78
C ASP A 175 -1.97 -15.19 14.87
N SER A 176 -1.83 -14.33 13.86
CA SER A 176 -0.79 -13.28 13.85
C SER A 176 -1.11 -12.07 14.75
N GLY A 177 -2.40 -11.83 15.02
CA GLY A 177 -2.90 -10.64 15.71
C GLY A 177 -2.81 -9.35 14.88
N ASP A 178 -2.31 -9.41 13.66
CA ASP A 178 -2.07 -8.22 12.81
C ASP A 178 -3.36 -7.50 12.45
N PHE A 179 -4.43 -8.25 12.32
CA PHE A 179 -5.74 -7.71 11.98
C PHE A 179 -6.39 -6.98 13.15
N GLU A 180 -6.21 -7.49 14.36
CA GLU A 180 -6.62 -6.80 15.59
C GLU A 180 -5.82 -5.50 15.74
N ARG A 181 -4.49 -5.57 15.53
CA ARG A 181 -3.63 -4.37 15.50
C ARG A 181 -4.09 -3.36 14.45
N PHE A 182 -4.43 -3.81 13.25
CA PHE A 182 -4.93 -2.92 12.19
C PHE A 182 -6.13 -2.11 12.67
N LEU A 183 -7.15 -2.77 13.24
CA LEU A 183 -8.32 -2.08 13.77
C LEU A 183 -8.00 -1.18 14.96
N ALA A 184 -7.14 -1.63 15.87
CA ALA A 184 -6.84 -0.93 17.10
C ALA A 184 -5.97 0.32 16.92
N HIS A 185 -4.95 0.23 16.06
CA HIS A 185 -3.80 1.15 16.06
C HIS A 185 -3.41 1.69 14.67
N GLU A 186 -4.00 1.19 13.58
CA GLU A 186 -3.67 1.64 12.23
C GLU A 186 -4.87 2.27 11.52
N PHE A 187 -6.08 1.77 11.77
CA PHE A 187 -7.28 2.07 11.01
C PHE A 187 -7.60 3.57 10.98
N ASP A 188 -7.57 4.22 12.13
CA ASP A 188 -7.84 5.67 12.23
C ASP A 188 -6.76 6.49 11.51
N VAL A 189 -5.49 6.15 11.75
CA VAL A 189 -4.34 6.85 11.14
C VAL A 189 -4.37 6.74 9.62
N ILE A 190 -4.63 5.54 9.08
CA ILE A 190 -4.69 5.30 7.63
C ILE A 190 -5.82 6.10 7.00
N ASN A 191 -7.03 6.03 7.57
CA ASN A 191 -8.22 6.65 6.98
C ASN A 191 -8.30 8.17 7.21
N ARG A 192 -7.40 8.74 8.02
CA ARG A 192 -7.22 10.20 8.20
C ARG A 192 -5.94 10.74 7.58
N PHE A 193 -5.15 9.90 6.91
CA PHE A 193 -3.92 10.36 6.27
C PHE A 193 -4.23 11.32 5.12
N ILE A 194 -3.50 12.43 5.08
CA ILE A 194 -3.51 13.40 3.99
C ILE A 194 -2.06 13.59 3.54
N PRO A 195 -1.71 13.28 2.28
CA PRO A 195 -0.35 13.49 1.77
C PRO A 195 -0.06 14.99 1.58
N ASP A 196 1.21 15.39 1.72
CA ASP A 196 1.65 16.73 1.31
C ASP A 196 1.77 16.78 -0.23
N LEU A 197 0.71 17.25 -0.87
CA LEU A 197 0.62 17.36 -2.33
C LEU A 197 1.69 18.30 -2.91
N ASP A 198 2.09 19.34 -2.18
CA ASP A 198 3.11 20.27 -2.66
C ASP A 198 4.50 19.65 -2.57
N ALA A 199 4.78 18.86 -1.54
CA ALA A 199 6.00 18.07 -1.46
C ALA A 199 6.08 17.04 -2.59
N LEU A 200 4.99 16.32 -2.89
CA LEU A 200 4.93 15.39 -4.02
C LEU A 200 5.19 16.10 -5.36
N ARG A 201 4.56 17.26 -5.59
CA ARG A 201 4.80 18.09 -6.79
C ARG A 201 6.26 18.57 -6.88
N ARG A 202 6.83 19.03 -5.78
CA ARG A 202 8.24 19.49 -5.71
C ARG A 202 9.23 18.33 -5.94
N GLY A 203 8.93 17.15 -5.40
CA GLY A 203 9.74 15.95 -5.57
C GLY A 203 9.78 15.49 -7.02
N GLY A 204 8.70 15.70 -7.78
CA GLY A 204 8.71 15.47 -9.23
C GLY A 204 8.91 14.01 -9.64
N VAL A 205 8.66 13.07 -8.73
CA VAL A 205 8.75 11.62 -8.98
C VAL A 205 7.71 11.21 -10.03
N PRO A 206 8.10 10.50 -11.10
CA PRO A 206 7.16 9.92 -12.04
C PRO A 206 6.16 9.00 -11.33
N MET A 207 4.88 9.27 -11.44
CA MET A 207 3.86 8.43 -10.81
C MET A 207 2.62 8.26 -11.66
N VAL A 208 1.84 7.25 -11.33
CA VAL A 208 0.45 7.11 -11.73
C VAL A 208 -0.37 6.75 -10.50
N THR A 209 -1.62 7.19 -10.46
CA THR A 209 -2.61 6.53 -9.61
C THR A 209 -3.27 5.41 -10.41
N ALA A 210 -3.72 4.36 -9.74
CA ALA A 210 -4.35 3.23 -10.39
C ALA A 210 -5.63 2.80 -9.67
N VAL A 211 -6.61 2.34 -10.46
CA VAL A 211 -7.90 1.82 -9.98
C VAL A 211 -8.24 0.50 -10.66
N GLY A 212 -8.89 -0.41 -9.96
CA GLY A 212 -9.43 -1.62 -10.56
C GLY A 212 -10.68 -1.32 -11.39
N ARG A 213 -10.80 -1.92 -12.59
CA ARG A 213 -11.98 -1.80 -13.45
C ARG A 213 -13.28 -2.26 -12.76
N ALA A 214 -13.20 -3.18 -11.81
CA ALA A 214 -14.34 -3.64 -11.03
C ALA A 214 -14.65 -2.77 -9.80
N SER A 215 -13.76 -1.84 -9.44
CA SER A 215 -13.92 -0.98 -8.26
C SER A 215 -14.96 0.13 -8.44
N GLY A 216 -15.36 0.44 -9.68
CA GLY A 216 -16.43 1.41 -9.98
C GLY A 216 -16.23 2.75 -9.28
N ASP A 217 -17.22 3.13 -8.47
CA ASP A 217 -17.23 4.35 -7.65
C ASP A 217 -16.93 4.07 -6.17
N ALA A 218 -16.19 2.99 -5.85
CA ALA A 218 -15.66 2.82 -4.49
C ALA A 218 -14.88 4.07 -4.05
N PHE A 219 -14.93 4.39 -2.76
CA PHE A 219 -14.27 5.60 -2.25
C PHE A 219 -12.78 5.63 -2.59
N TYR A 220 -12.08 4.50 -2.47
CA TYR A 220 -10.65 4.38 -2.78
C TYR A 220 -10.34 4.52 -4.29
N ALA A 221 -11.32 4.27 -5.17
CA ALA A 221 -11.19 4.55 -6.60
C ALA A 221 -11.46 6.04 -6.88
N GLN A 222 -12.42 6.65 -6.18
CA GLN A 222 -12.67 8.08 -6.26
C GLN A 222 -11.48 8.90 -5.77
N THR A 223 -10.84 8.51 -4.66
CA THR A 223 -9.66 9.17 -4.11
C THR A 223 -8.47 9.07 -5.06
N ALA A 224 -8.23 7.91 -5.68
CA ALA A 224 -7.19 7.75 -6.71
C ALA A 224 -7.41 8.72 -7.88
N ARG A 225 -8.64 8.79 -8.40
CA ARG A 225 -9.01 9.73 -9.48
C ARG A 225 -8.86 11.18 -9.06
N GLN A 226 -9.16 11.51 -7.80
CA GLN A 226 -8.99 12.86 -7.28
C GLN A 226 -7.52 13.22 -7.08
N LEU A 227 -6.70 12.31 -6.56
CA LEU A 227 -5.26 12.49 -6.45
C LEU A 227 -4.62 12.76 -7.82
N ALA A 228 -5.03 12.07 -8.88
CA ALA A 228 -4.56 12.34 -10.25
C ALA A 228 -4.98 13.71 -10.81
N ARG A 229 -6.03 14.33 -10.25
CA ARG A 229 -6.39 15.72 -10.62
C ARG A 229 -5.53 16.74 -9.88
N GLU A 230 -5.13 16.41 -8.66
CA GLU A 230 -4.28 17.28 -7.83
C GLU A 230 -2.79 17.16 -8.17
N LEU A 231 -2.34 15.98 -8.58
CA LEU A 231 -0.95 15.70 -8.93
C LEU A 231 -0.81 15.64 -10.47
N PRO A 232 0.35 16.01 -11.03
CA PRO A 232 0.58 15.99 -12.47
C PRO A 232 0.82 14.56 -12.99
N CYS A 233 -0.12 13.63 -12.74
CA CYS A 233 -0.04 12.23 -13.11
C CYS A 233 -1.36 11.70 -13.66
N PRO A 234 -1.34 10.66 -14.51
CA PRO A 234 -2.57 10.02 -14.96
C PRO A 234 -3.18 9.12 -13.87
N CYS A 235 -4.48 8.84 -14.02
CA CYS A 235 -5.16 7.75 -13.34
C CYS A 235 -5.42 6.62 -14.35
N ILE A 236 -4.91 5.42 -14.08
CA ILE A 236 -4.99 4.27 -14.98
C ILE A 236 -5.95 3.22 -14.44
N GLU A 237 -6.77 2.64 -15.31
CA GLU A 237 -7.63 1.51 -14.96
C GLU A 237 -6.92 0.17 -15.19
N MET A 238 -6.62 -0.52 -14.10
CA MET A 238 -6.07 -1.87 -14.06
C MET A 238 -7.17 -2.93 -14.01
N ILE A 239 -6.85 -4.14 -14.42
CA ILE A 239 -7.78 -5.26 -14.41
C ILE A 239 -8.24 -5.62 -12.98
N GLY A 240 -9.51 -6.00 -12.89
CA GLY A 240 -10.08 -6.61 -11.70
C GLY A 240 -10.44 -5.60 -10.60
N HIS A 241 -10.38 -6.05 -9.36
CA HIS A 241 -10.87 -5.37 -8.16
C HIS A 241 -9.71 -4.97 -7.23
N HIS A 242 -10.04 -4.43 -6.07
CA HIS A 242 -9.09 -3.90 -5.07
C HIS A 242 -7.86 -4.77 -4.77
N VAL A 243 -8.04 -6.10 -4.72
CA VAL A 243 -6.96 -7.07 -4.43
C VAL A 243 -6.61 -7.99 -5.59
N SER A 244 -6.83 -7.57 -6.85
CA SER A 244 -6.60 -8.45 -8.01
C SER A 244 -5.14 -8.83 -8.25
N TYR A 245 -4.19 -8.13 -7.62
CA TYR A 245 -2.80 -8.57 -7.53
C TYR A 245 -2.65 -9.95 -6.86
N ALA A 246 -3.58 -10.35 -5.99
CA ALA A 246 -3.57 -11.63 -5.29
C ALA A 246 -4.43 -12.70 -5.97
N SER A 247 -5.62 -12.35 -6.49
CA SER A 247 -6.52 -13.29 -7.16
C SER A 247 -6.06 -13.60 -8.60
N ASP A 248 -5.64 -12.58 -9.35
CA ASP A 248 -5.35 -12.62 -10.79
C ASP A 248 -3.90 -12.17 -11.10
N PRO A 249 -2.88 -12.73 -10.43
CA PRO A 249 -1.53 -12.19 -10.40
C PRO A 249 -0.83 -12.16 -11.76
N VAL A 250 -1.17 -13.07 -12.68
CA VAL A 250 -0.53 -13.15 -14.00
C VAL A 250 -0.88 -11.93 -14.84
N ILE A 251 -2.17 -11.61 -14.95
CA ILE A 251 -2.63 -10.49 -15.76
C ILE A 251 -2.28 -9.17 -15.05
N PHE A 252 -2.46 -9.11 -13.73
CA PHE A 252 -2.09 -7.94 -12.94
C PHE A 252 -0.58 -7.63 -13.06
N ALA A 253 0.29 -8.63 -13.01
CA ALA A 253 1.74 -8.43 -13.19
C ALA A 253 2.09 -7.86 -14.56
N ASN A 254 1.40 -8.29 -15.61
CA ASN A 254 1.66 -7.78 -16.97
C ASN A 254 1.24 -6.31 -17.11
N GLU A 255 0.04 -5.95 -16.63
CA GLU A 255 -0.39 -4.55 -16.65
C GLU A 255 0.50 -3.67 -15.74
N LEU A 256 0.89 -4.17 -14.56
CA LEU A 256 1.81 -3.45 -13.68
C LEU A 256 3.17 -3.22 -14.35
N HIS A 257 3.71 -4.22 -15.05
CA HIS A 257 4.94 -4.09 -15.80
C HIS A 257 4.82 -3.04 -16.92
N GLU A 258 3.75 -3.07 -17.71
CA GLU A 258 3.51 -2.08 -18.77
C GLU A 258 3.48 -0.65 -18.23
N ILE A 259 2.81 -0.44 -17.10
CA ILE A 259 2.76 0.86 -16.41
C ILE A 259 4.15 1.28 -15.95
N LEU A 260 4.86 0.42 -15.22
CA LEU A 260 6.19 0.72 -14.67
C LEU A 260 7.21 1.01 -15.79
N SER A 261 7.16 0.28 -16.89
CA SER A 261 8.04 0.48 -18.04
C SER A 261 7.69 1.73 -18.86
N ALA A 262 6.46 2.24 -18.76
CA ALA A 262 6.03 3.48 -19.40
C ALA A 262 6.31 4.74 -18.57
N LEU A 263 6.62 4.61 -17.28
CA LEU A 263 7.01 5.74 -16.44
C LEU A 263 8.27 6.40 -17.01
N PRO A 264 8.30 7.74 -17.15
CA PRO A 264 9.50 8.43 -17.59
C PRO A 264 10.63 8.24 -16.58
N ALA A 265 11.88 8.43 -17.01
CA ALA A 265 13.00 8.50 -16.09
C ALA A 265 12.78 9.64 -15.08
N SER A 266 13.13 9.40 -13.81
CA SER A 266 13.09 10.44 -12.79
C SER A 266 13.91 11.65 -13.20
N ARG A 267 13.40 12.85 -12.90
CA ARG A 267 14.10 14.13 -13.15
C ARG A 267 14.98 14.57 -11.97
N VAL A 268 15.01 13.77 -10.90
CA VAL A 268 15.70 14.02 -9.62
C VAL A 268 17.08 13.40 -9.62
#